data_AF-A0A820IBP2-F1
#
_entry.id   AF-A0A820IBP2-F1
#
_cell.length_a   1.000
_cell.length_b   1.000
_cell.length_c   1.000
_cell.angle_alpha   90.00
_cell.angle_beta   90.00
_cell.angle_gamma   90.00
#
_symmetry.space_group_name_H-M   'P 1'
#
loop_
_entity.id
_entity.type
_entity.pdbx_description
1 polymer ?
#
loop_
_entity_poly.entity_id
_entity_poly.type
_entity_poly.pdbx_seq_one_letter_code
_entity_poly.pdbx_strand_id
1 'polypeptide(L)'
;MLLTPKPISQHRCEFSVIPNINRIVSLRLSNVFTVNCFLSKFTIDASFTCLESLILDGVHATQLIPFLTCLASVPRLFRLTITIIDIFKQHNDVYRLIFRLPVLRYAKIEFKHDVQSRTLLTVAGKHELSSPIEHLVIAGMCYLDELNALVSYTPRLCRLSCRSLYGLKDTGTVLLKLPTTLTHISIENCVLPFDEFELFISKVDSQKRQVLRIYRAAQDVIYLNAQRWQRILSNYMPNLYKFDFFHRNVIDE
;
A
#
# COMPACT_ATOMS: atom_id res chain seq x y z
N MET A 1 6.32 -9.70 -47.02
CA MET A 1 6.78 -9.84 -45.62
C MET A 1 6.99 -8.43 -45.08
N LEU A 2 5.99 -7.86 -44.40
CA LEU A 2 6.08 -6.51 -43.83
C LEU A 2 6.80 -6.62 -42.48
N LEU A 3 8.05 -6.17 -42.43
CA LEU A 3 8.79 -5.93 -41.20
C LEU A 3 8.09 -4.76 -40.48
N THR A 4 7.33 -5.07 -39.44
CA THR A 4 6.81 -4.06 -38.52
C THR A 4 8.01 -3.41 -37.80
N PRO A 5 8.10 -2.07 -37.74
CA PRO A 5 9.19 -1.41 -37.03
C PRO A 5 9.10 -1.78 -35.54
N LYS A 6 10.17 -2.36 -34.98
CA LYS A 6 10.29 -2.54 -33.53
C LYS A 6 10.19 -1.16 -32.88
N PRO A 7 9.24 -0.91 -31.95
CA PRO A 7 9.15 0.39 -31.31
C PRO A 7 10.48 0.78 -30.66
N ILE A 8 10.87 2.04 -30.79
CA ILE A 8 12.18 2.60 -30.41
C ILE A 8 12.53 2.35 -28.91
N SER A 9 11.51 2.15 -28.07
CA SER A 9 11.67 1.74 -26.66
C SER A 9 12.25 0.34 -26.48
N GLN A 10 12.02 -0.57 -27.44
CA GLN A 10 12.41 -1.98 -27.36
C GLN A 10 13.91 -2.19 -27.48
N HIS A 11 14.56 -1.47 -28.39
CA HIS A 11 16.01 -1.58 -28.58
C HIS A 11 16.77 -0.99 -27.37
N ARG A 12 16.26 0.09 -26.76
CA ARG A 12 16.94 0.73 -25.63
C ARG A 12 17.00 -0.16 -24.38
N CYS A 13 15.98 -0.98 -24.11
CA CYS A 13 15.97 -1.85 -22.93
C CYS A 13 17.00 -2.99 -23.05
N GLU A 14 17.08 -3.70 -24.17
CA GLU A 14 18.04 -4.81 -24.34
C GLU A 14 19.50 -4.35 -24.23
N PHE A 15 19.85 -3.21 -24.84
CA PHE A 15 21.22 -2.69 -24.79
C PHE A 15 21.58 -1.99 -23.47
N SER A 16 20.60 -1.52 -22.69
CA SER A 16 20.88 -0.79 -21.44
C SER A 16 20.72 -1.65 -20.20
N VAL A 17 19.77 -2.60 -20.20
CA VAL A 17 19.40 -3.40 -19.03
C VAL A 17 20.26 -4.64 -18.92
N ILE A 18 20.40 -5.44 -20.00
CA ILE A 18 21.16 -6.71 -19.95
C ILE A 18 22.60 -6.49 -19.49
N PRO A 19 23.37 -5.54 -20.07
CA PRO A 19 24.77 -5.37 -19.69
C PRO A 19 24.96 -4.82 -18.26
N ASN A 20 23.89 -4.26 -17.67
CA ASN A 20 23.94 -3.60 -16.37
C ASN A 20 23.01 -4.25 -15.34
N ILE A 21 22.47 -5.45 -15.60
CA ILE A 21 21.40 -6.07 -14.80
C ILE A 21 21.77 -6.19 -13.32
N ASN A 22 23.05 -6.51 -13.05
CA ASN A 22 23.64 -6.63 -11.73
C ASN A 22 23.98 -5.28 -11.07
N ARG A 23 23.91 -4.16 -11.81
CA ARG A 23 24.24 -2.79 -11.34
C ARG A 23 23.00 -1.91 -11.19
N ILE A 24 21.84 -2.34 -11.67
CA ILE A 24 20.60 -1.56 -11.56
C ILE A 24 20.17 -1.52 -10.09
N VAL A 25 20.24 -0.34 -9.48
CA VAL A 25 19.79 -0.10 -8.10
C VAL A 25 18.31 0.25 -8.04
N SER A 26 17.81 0.99 -9.04
CA SER A 26 16.39 1.30 -9.12
C SER A 26 15.90 1.18 -10.54
N LEU A 27 14.74 0.54 -10.69
CA LEU A 27 14.03 0.38 -11.95
C LEU A 27 12.66 1.03 -11.82
N ARG A 28 12.41 2.02 -12.67
CA ARG A 28 11.09 2.64 -12.81
C ARG A 28 10.62 2.47 -14.25
N LEU A 29 9.52 1.76 -14.41
CA LEU A 29 8.83 1.62 -15.69
C LEU A 29 7.47 2.30 -15.56
N SER A 30 7.27 3.29 -16.41
CA SER A 30 6.00 4.01 -16.53
C SER A 30 5.40 3.70 -17.89
N ASN A 31 4.06 3.75 -17.96
CA ASN A 31 3.25 3.42 -19.14
C ASN A 31 3.12 1.91 -19.38
N VAL A 32 1.88 1.49 -19.60
CA VAL A 32 1.44 0.11 -19.87
C VAL A 32 2.24 -0.56 -20.97
N PHE A 33 2.51 0.15 -22.09
CA PHE A 33 3.25 -0.40 -23.21
C PHE A 33 4.71 -0.74 -22.84
N THR A 34 5.36 0.14 -22.07
CA THR A 34 6.75 -0.07 -21.61
C THR A 34 6.82 -1.23 -20.63
N VAL A 35 5.90 -1.27 -19.67
CA VAL A 35 5.81 -2.33 -18.66
C VAL A 35 5.60 -3.68 -19.34
N ASN A 36 4.61 -3.79 -20.23
CA ASN A 36 4.32 -5.02 -20.96
C ASN A 36 5.48 -5.49 -21.82
N CYS A 37 6.11 -4.56 -22.55
CA CYS A 37 7.25 -4.91 -23.39
C CYS A 37 8.47 -5.35 -22.56
N PHE A 38 8.64 -4.79 -21.38
CA PHE A 38 9.72 -5.19 -20.48
C PHE A 38 9.44 -6.56 -19.87
N LEU A 39 8.27 -6.76 -19.27
CA LEU A 39 7.90 -8.01 -18.60
C LEU A 39 7.74 -9.20 -19.55
N SER A 40 7.49 -8.97 -20.84
CA SER A 40 7.46 -10.04 -21.85
C SER A 40 8.85 -10.54 -22.25
N LYS A 41 9.91 -9.78 -21.94
CA LYS A 41 11.29 -10.10 -22.33
C LYS A 41 12.21 -10.36 -21.15
N PHE A 42 11.94 -9.74 -20.01
CA PHE A 42 12.79 -9.77 -18.84
C PHE A 42 12.02 -10.34 -17.65
N THR A 43 12.63 -11.32 -17.00
CA THR A 43 12.22 -11.78 -15.68
C THR A 43 13.05 -11.02 -14.65
N ILE A 44 12.39 -10.36 -13.70
CA ILE A 44 13.08 -9.74 -12.56
C ILE A 44 13.28 -10.81 -11.49
N ASP A 45 14.48 -11.35 -11.42
CA ASP A 45 14.86 -12.45 -10.53
C ASP A 45 16.19 -12.16 -9.79
N ALA A 46 16.83 -13.22 -9.26
CA ALA A 46 18.11 -13.14 -8.55
C ALA A 46 19.26 -12.51 -9.36
N SER A 47 19.16 -12.41 -10.69
CA SER A 47 20.17 -11.71 -11.52
C SER A 47 20.24 -10.20 -11.24
N PHE A 48 19.16 -9.61 -10.72
CA PHE A 48 19.10 -8.22 -10.28
C PHE A 48 19.70 -8.06 -8.87
N THR A 49 20.99 -8.38 -8.73
CA THR A 49 21.69 -8.46 -7.44
C THR A 49 21.72 -7.17 -6.63
N CYS A 50 21.63 -6.01 -7.30
CA CYS A 50 21.66 -4.70 -6.67
C CYS A 50 20.32 -3.98 -6.66
N LEU A 51 19.23 -4.59 -7.16
CA LEU A 51 17.95 -3.89 -7.29
C LEU A 51 17.30 -3.68 -5.92
N GLU A 52 17.19 -2.40 -5.54
CA GLU A 52 16.64 -1.95 -4.25
C GLU A 52 15.23 -1.38 -4.36
N SER A 53 14.90 -0.78 -5.49
CA SER A 53 13.62 -0.08 -5.68
C SER A 53 13.03 -0.33 -7.05
N LEU A 54 11.81 -0.87 -7.05
CA LEU A 54 11.04 -1.19 -8.24
C LEU A 54 9.72 -0.43 -8.26
N ILE A 55 9.48 0.31 -9.33
CA ILE A 55 8.24 1.06 -9.55
C ILE A 55 7.68 0.69 -10.93
N LEU A 56 6.49 0.11 -10.96
CA LEU A 56 5.78 -0.26 -12.17
C LEU A 56 4.43 0.47 -12.23
N ASP A 57 4.24 1.36 -13.19
CA ASP A 57 2.96 2.04 -13.43
C ASP A 57 2.34 1.58 -14.75
N GLY A 58 1.33 0.71 -14.64
CA GLY A 58 0.65 0.15 -15.79
C GLY A 58 0.76 -1.37 -15.93
N VAL A 59 0.77 -2.11 -14.82
CA VAL A 59 0.82 -3.58 -14.85
C VAL A 59 -0.57 -4.14 -15.14
N HIS A 60 -0.66 -5.08 -16.08
CA HIS A 60 -1.87 -5.89 -16.24
C HIS A 60 -1.95 -6.96 -15.15
N ALA A 61 -3.16 -7.16 -14.63
CA ALA A 61 -3.42 -8.07 -13.53
C ALA A 61 -3.04 -9.52 -13.85
N THR A 62 -3.14 -9.92 -15.12
CA THR A 62 -2.74 -11.25 -15.62
C THR A 62 -1.24 -11.53 -15.47
N GLN A 63 -0.40 -10.50 -15.44
CA GLN A 63 1.06 -10.62 -15.32
C GLN A 63 1.52 -10.60 -13.86
N LEU A 64 0.64 -10.19 -12.93
CA LEU A 64 1.04 -9.79 -11.58
C LEU A 64 1.50 -10.96 -10.71
N ILE A 65 0.77 -12.08 -10.71
CA ILE A 65 1.11 -13.24 -9.86
C ILE A 65 2.44 -13.89 -10.30
N PRO A 66 2.66 -14.23 -11.59
CA PRO A 66 3.94 -14.74 -12.05
C PRO A 66 5.08 -13.78 -11.72
N PHE A 67 4.86 -12.48 -11.95
CA PHE A 67 5.84 -11.45 -11.68
C PHE A 67 6.24 -11.37 -10.19
N LEU A 68 5.27 -11.29 -9.28
CA LEU A 68 5.52 -11.22 -7.84
C LEU A 68 6.23 -12.46 -7.32
N THR A 69 5.96 -13.63 -7.92
CA THR A 69 6.65 -14.88 -7.58
C THR A 69 8.14 -14.81 -7.89
N CYS A 70 8.52 -14.21 -9.03
CA CYS A 70 9.93 -14.01 -9.38
C CYS A 70 10.64 -13.03 -8.43
N LEU A 71 9.94 -11.97 -7.98
CA LEU A 71 10.51 -10.96 -7.08
C LEU A 71 10.98 -11.53 -5.73
N ALA A 72 10.44 -12.67 -5.29
CA ALA A 72 10.88 -13.32 -4.06
C ALA A 72 12.36 -13.73 -4.08
N SER A 73 12.94 -13.90 -5.27
CA SER A 73 14.35 -14.24 -5.46
C SER A 73 15.28 -13.02 -5.50
N VAL A 74 14.76 -11.80 -5.53
CA VAL A 74 15.56 -10.57 -5.64
C VAL A 74 16.13 -10.21 -4.27
N PRO A 75 17.47 -10.25 -4.08
CA PRO A 75 18.07 -10.27 -2.75
C PRO A 75 17.98 -8.93 -1.99
N ARG A 76 17.80 -7.81 -2.69
CA ARG A 76 17.89 -6.46 -2.12
C ARG A 76 16.66 -5.61 -2.34
N LEU A 77 15.52 -6.18 -2.75
CA LEU A 77 14.33 -5.41 -3.08
C LEU A 77 13.65 -4.83 -1.82
N PHE A 78 14.07 -3.63 -1.42
CA PHE A 78 13.55 -2.94 -0.24
C PHE A 78 12.27 -2.15 -0.51
N ARG A 79 12.01 -1.75 -1.76
CA ARG A 79 10.86 -0.91 -2.13
C ARG A 79 10.14 -1.44 -3.36
N LEU A 80 8.83 -1.56 -3.24
CA LEU A 80 7.96 -1.97 -4.33
C LEU A 80 6.78 -1.02 -4.45
N THR A 81 6.56 -0.49 -5.66
CA THR A 81 5.35 0.24 -6.03
C THR A 81 4.77 -0.36 -7.30
N ILE A 82 3.51 -0.80 -7.25
CA ILE A 82 2.82 -1.36 -8.41
C ILE A 82 1.48 -0.64 -8.58
N THR A 83 1.21 -0.20 -9.81
CA THR A 83 -0.10 0.30 -10.23
C THR A 83 -0.69 -0.65 -11.27
N ILE A 84 -1.86 -1.18 -10.95
CA ILE A 84 -2.62 -2.15 -11.74
C ILE A 84 -3.74 -1.41 -12.47
N ILE A 85 -3.85 -1.62 -13.79
CA ILE A 85 -4.70 -0.83 -14.70
C ILE A 85 -5.99 -1.51 -15.12
N ASP A 86 -6.20 -2.75 -14.73
CA ASP A 86 -7.34 -3.57 -15.11
C ASP A 86 -8.06 -4.09 -13.88
N ILE A 87 -9.31 -4.51 -14.07
CA ILE A 87 -10.13 -5.05 -12.99
C ILE A 87 -9.50 -6.35 -12.51
N PHE A 88 -9.23 -6.44 -11.22
CA PHE A 88 -8.65 -7.61 -10.60
C PHE A 88 -9.50 -8.06 -9.41
N LYS A 89 -9.68 -9.37 -9.24
CA LYS A 89 -10.52 -9.93 -8.17
C LYS A 89 -9.73 -10.60 -7.06
N GLN A 90 -8.45 -10.92 -7.28
CA GLN A 90 -7.61 -11.73 -6.38
C GLN A 90 -6.67 -10.85 -5.53
N HIS A 91 -7.19 -9.78 -4.93
CA HIS A 91 -6.38 -8.82 -4.16
C HIS A 91 -5.61 -9.50 -3.03
N ASN A 92 -6.25 -10.48 -2.37
CA ASN A 92 -5.65 -11.26 -1.30
C ASN A 92 -4.37 -11.99 -1.72
N ASP A 93 -4.37 -12.61 -2.90
CA ASP A 93 -3.22 -13.38 -3.39
C ASP A 93 -2.03 -12.47 -3.65
N VAL A 94 -2.30 -11.26 -4.16
CA VAL A 94 -1.29 -10.22 -4.37
C VAL A 94 -0.69 -9.74 -3.05
N TYR A 95 -1.52 -9.39 -2.07
CA TYR A 95 -1.01 -8.99 -0.75
C TYR A 95 -0.23 -10.12 -0.08
N ARG A 96 -0.69 -11.38 -0.17
CA ARG A 96 0.02 -12.55 0.37
C ARG A 96 1.40 -12.73 -0.27
N LEU A 97 1.51 -12.58 -1.59
CA LEU A 97 2.79 -12.68 -2.29
C LEU A 97 3.73 -11.53 -1.89
N ILE A 98 3.21 -10.31 -1.78
CA ILE A 98 4.01 -9.13 -1.38
C ILE A 98 4.50 -9.25 0.05
N PHE A 99 3.66 -9.73 0.98
CA PHE A 99 4.05 -9.92 2.37
C PHE A 99 5.08 -11.04 2.57
N ARG A 100 5.22 -11.95 1.60
CA ARG A 100 6.27 -12.98 1.55
C ARG A 100 7.62 -12.49 1.04
N LEU A 101 7.71 -11.26 0.52
CA LEU A 101 8.97 -10.73 0.01
C LEU A 101 9.94 -10.47 1.19
N PRO A 102 11.10 -11.15 1.25
CA PRO A 102 11.87 -11.37 2.48
C PRO A 102 12.59 -10.13 3.02
N VAL A 103 12.82 -9.14 2.16
CA VAL A 103 13.55 -7.91 2.52
C VAL A 103 12.75 -6.64 2.25
N LEU A 104 11.47 -6.75 1.90
CA LEU A 104 10.65 -5.61 1.49
C LEU A 104 10.28 -4.73 2.68
N ARG A 105 10.77 -3.49 2.71
CA ARG A 105 10.49 -2.51 3.78
C ARG A 105 9.37 -1.53 3.42
N TYR A 106 9.21 -1.24 2.13
CA TYR A 106 8.17 -0.34 1.61
C TYR A 106 7.32 -1.05 0.55
N ALA A 107 6.00 -1.02 0.72
CA ALA A 107 5.05 -1.54 -0.26
C ALA A 107 3.96 -0.49 -0.56
N LYS A 108 3.76 -0.20 -1.84
CA LYS A 108 2.59 0.53 -2.36
C LYS A 108 1.93 -0.29 -3.46
N ILE A 109 0.62 -0.53 -3.33
CA ILE A 109 -0.18 -1.19 -4.36
C ILE A 109 -1.39 -0.31 -4.66
N GLU A 110 -1.64 -0.10 -5.94
CA GLU A 110 -2.72 0.75 -6.45
C GLU A 110 -3.52 -0.01 -7.51
N PHE A 111 -4.83 -0.14 -7.30
CA PHE A 111 -5.76 -0.73 -8.25
C PHE A 111 -6.60 0.39 -8.87
N LYS A 112 -6.34 0.78 -10.13
CA LYS A 112 -6.96 1.98 -10.75
C LYS A 112 -8.46 1.83 -11.01
N HIS A 113 -8.91 0.62 -11.36
CA HIS A 113 -10.29 0.34 -11.75
C HIS A 113 -11.03 -0.52 -10.73
N ASP A 114 -10.64 -0.42 -9.46
CA ASP A 114 -11.35 -1.14 -8.41
C ASP A 114 -12.67 -0.45 -8.09
N VAL A 115 -13.77 -1.08 -8.49
CA VAL A 115 -15.11 -0.55 -8.31
C VAL A 115 -15.70 -0.97 -6.96
N GLN A 116 -15.22 -2.06 -6.33
CA GLN A 116 -15.82 -2.61 -5.10
C GLN A 116 -15.15 -3.90 -4.58
N SER A 117 -13.82 -4.05 -4.66
CA SER A 117 -13.21 -5.29 -4.18
C SER A 117 -13.39 -5.46 -2.67
N ARG A 118 -13.98 -6.61 -2.30
CA ARG A 118 -13.93 -7.13 -0.94
C ARG A 118 -12.56 -7.77 -0.79
N THR A 119 -11.63 -7.11 -0.11
CA THR A 119 -10.37 -7.73 0.29
C THR A 119 -10.60 -8.45 1.60
N LEU A 120 -11.46 -9.49 1.59
CA LEU A 120 -11.57 -10.39 2.74
C LEU A 120 -10.30 -11.25 2.76
N LEU A 121 -9.20 -10.70 3.25
CA LEU A 121 -8.08 -11.52 3.70
C LEU A 121 -8.65 -12.38 4.81
N THR A 122 -9.02 -13.62 4.48
CA THR A 122 -9.19 -14.64 5.50
C THR A 122 -7.89 -14.64 6.28
N VAL A 123 -8.02 -14.46 7.59
CA VAL A 123 -6.93 -14.57 8.56
C VAL A 123 -6.44 -16.02 8.49
N ALA A 124 -5.67 -16.33 7.46
CA ALA A 124 -4.93 -17.58 7.35
C ALA A 124 -3.96 -17.59 8.54
N GLY A 125 -3.81 -18.78 9.16
CA GLY A 125 -3.18 -18.97 10.46
C GLY A 125 -2.06 -17.98 10.75
N LYS A 126 -2.23 -17.21 11.84
CA LYS A 126 -1.41 -16.08 12.32
C LYS A 126 0.10 -16.35 12.49
N HIS A 127 0.60 -17.51 12.12
CA HIS A 127 1.93 -18.00 12.46
C HIS A 127 2.91 -18.11 11.29
N GLU A 128 2.47 -18.05 10.03
CA GLU A 128 3.38 -18.36 8.90
C GLU A 128 3.89 -17.15 8.12
N LEU A 129 3.31 -15.95 8.31
CA LEU A 129 3.64 -14.78 7.47
C LEU A 129 3.88 -13.53 8.32
N SER A 130 5.13 -13.35 8.76
CA SER A 130 5.60 -12.11 9.37
C SER A 130 6.42 -11.31 8.35
N SER A 131 5.81 -10.30 7.75
CA SER A 131 6.45 -9.45 6.74
C SER A 131 7.41 -8.42 7.37
N PRO A 132 8.55 -8.13 6.73
CA PRO A 132 9.48 -7.08 7.19
C PRO A 132 9.02 -5.66 6.86
N ILE A 133 7.83 -5.48 6.26
CA ILE A 133 7.33 -4.16 5.84
C ILE A 133 7.23 -3.20 7.04
N GLU A 134 7.83 -2.03 6.85
CA GLU A 134 7.83 -0.92 7.79
C GLU A 134 6.91 0.22 7.31
N HIS A 135 6.71 0.34 6.00
CA HIS A 135 5.85 1.33 5.38
C HIS A 135 4.90 0.70 4.37
N LEU A 136 3.61 0.72 4.69
CA LEU A 136 2.53 0.24 3.83
C LEU A 136 1.69 1.41 3.31
N VAL A 137 1.49 1.47 2.00
CA VAL A 137 0.59 2.41 1.34
C VAL A 137 -0.52 1.65 0.63
N ILE A 138 -1.74 1.81 1.14
CA ILE A 138 -2.96 1.26 0.56
C ILE A 138 -3.58 2.34 -0.32
N ALA A 139 -3.29 2.31 -1.62
CA ALA A 139 -3.69 3.36 -2.56
C ALA A 139 -5.10 3.13 -3.18
N GLY A 140 -5.97 2.42 -2.47
CA GLY A 140 -7.34 2.13 -2.88
C GLY A 140 -8.35 2.41 -1.76
N MET A 141 -9.55 1.85 -1.92
CA MET A 141 -10.52 1.75 -0.83
C MET A 141 -10.06 0.68 0.16
N CYS A 142 -10.21 0.93 1.45
CA CYS A 142 -9.89 -0.01 2.51
C CYS A 142 -10.88 0.14 3.65
N TYR A 143 -11.50 -0.96 4.07
CA TYR A 143 -12.34 -0.99 5.27
C TYR A 143 -11.50 -1.36 6.50
N LEU A 144 -11.97 -1.00 7.70
CA LEU A 144 -11.22 -1.25 8.94
C LEU A 144 -10.92 -2.73 9.19
N ASP A 145 -11.84 -3.63 8.83
CA ASP A 145 -11.66 -5.07 8.94
C ASP A 145 -10.56 -5.59 7.99
N GLU A 146 -10.53 -5.09 6.75
CA GLU A 146 -9.48 -5.39 5.78
C GLU A 146 -8.12 -4.85 6.26
N LEU A 147 -8.10 -3.62 6.78
CA LEU A 147 -6.91 -3.01 7.35
C LEU A 147 -6.38 -3.87 8.51
N ASN A 148 -7.25 -4.33 9.41
CA ASN A 148 -6.87 -5.19 10.53
C ASN A 148 -6.17 -6.47 10.03
N ALA A 149 -6.70 -7.07 8.97
CA ALA A 149 -6.08 -8.24 8.36
C ALA A 149 -4.70 -7.90 7.78
N LEU A 150 -4.58 -6.81 7.02
CA LEU A 150 -3.31 -6.37 6.43
C LEU A 150 -2.22 -6.08 7.48
N VAL A 151 -2.57 -5.33 8.54
CA VAL A 151 -1.59 -4.98 9.58
C VAL A 151 -1.18 -6.18 10.43
N SER A 152 -2.01 -7.22 10.52
CA SER A 152 -1.66 -8.44 11.25
C SER A 152 -0.45 -9.19 10.64
N TYR A 153 -0.18 -9.01 9.34
CA TYR A 153 0.98 -9.57 8.65
C TYR A 153 2.22 -8.67 8.73
N THR A 154 2.13 -7.45 9.26
CA THR A 154 3.20 -6.44 9.25
C THR A 154 3.54 -5.97 10.66
N PRO A 155 4.08 -6.85 11.54
CA PRO A 155 4.34 -6.52 12.94
C PRO A 155 5.40 -5.43 13.14
N ARG A 156 6.19 -5.10 12.10
CA ARG A 156 7.20 -4.03 12.10
C ARG A 156 6.70 -2.72 11.50
N LEU A 157 5.42 -2.64 11.12
CA LEU A 157 4.86 -1.47 10.47
C LEU A 157 5.01 -0.24 11.35
N CYS A 158 5.70 0.78 10.85
CA CYS A 158 5.88 2.06 11.53
C CYS A 158 5.14 3.19 10.82
N ARG A 159 4.82 3.03 9.52
CA ARG A 159 4.09 4.01 8.72
C ARG A 159 2.96 3.36 7.93
N LEU A 160 1.75 3.84 8.15
CA LEU A 160 0.56 3.45 7.41
C LEU A 160 0.01 4.66 6.64
N SER A 161 -0.19 4.49 5.33
CA SER A 161 -0.86 5.47 4.49
C SER A 161 -2.05 4.84 3.78
N CYS A 162 -3.24 5.39 3.97
CA CYS A 162 -4.46 4.95 3.27
C CYS A 162 -4.96 6.07 2.36
N ARG A 163 -5.29 5.74 1.10
CA ARG A 163 -5.96 6.68 0.20
C ARG A 163 -7.39 6.91 0.68
N SER A 164 -8.18 5.85 0.81
CA SER A 164 -9.54 5.95 1.34
C SER A 164 -9.75 4.92 2.45
N LEU A 165 -10.13 5.38 3.64
CA LEU A 165 -10.42 4.50 4.78
C LEU A 165 -11.90 4.60 5.14
N TYR A 166 -12.58 3.46 5.14
CA TYR A 166 -14.00 3.29 5.42
C TYR A 166 -14.20 2.53 6.73
N GLY A 167 -15.42 2.65 7.27
CA GLY A 167 -15.79 2.01 8.54
C GLY A 167 -15.80 0.49 8.46
N LEU A 168 -16.38 -0.14 9.46
CA LEU A 168 -16.64 -1.57 9.42
C LEU A 168 -17.72 -1.87 8.38
N LYS A 169 -17.46 -2.85 7.52
CA LYS A 169 -18.42 -3.29 6.51
C LYS A 169 -19.54 -4.14 7.09
N ASP A 170 -19.22 -4.94 8.11
CA ASP A 170 -20.17 -5.78 8.85
C ASP A 170 -20.36 -5.24 10.27
N THR A 171 -21.53 -5.49 10.88
CA THR A 171 -21.89 -5.05 12.24
C THR A 171 -21.11 -5.74 13.37
N GLY A 172 -20.13 -6.57 13.02
CA GLY A 172 -19.28 -7.28 13.97
C GLY A 172 -18.27 -6.34 14.64
N THR A 173 -18.02 -6.55 15.94
CA THR A 173 -16.94 -5.88 16.65
C THR A 173 -15.60 -6.47 16.23
N VAL A 174 -14.89 -5.80 15.32
CA VAL A 174 -13.52 -6.19 14.99
C VAL A 174 -12.58 -5.70 16.09
N LEU A 175 -11.94 -6.64 16.78
CA LEU A 175 -10.81 -6.36 17.66
C LEU A 175 -9.61 -5.93 16.79
N LEU A 176 -9.57 -4.62 16.50
CA LEU A 176 -8.45 -3.98 15.82
C LEU A 176 -7.19 -4.10 16.68
N LYS A 177 -6.14 -4.71 16.11
CA LYS A 177 -4.82 -4.80 16.73
C LYS A 177 -3.80 -4.15 15.82
N LEU A 178 -3.42 -2.92 16.16
CA LEU A 178 -2.36 -2.21 15.45
C LEU A 178 -0.98 -2.62 15.98
N PRO A 179 0.06 -2.66 15.12
CA PRO A 179 1.42 -2.89 15.56
C PRO A 179 1.87 -1.78 16.53
N THR A 180 2.52 -2.17 17.63
CA THR A 180 3.04 -1.20 18.61
C THR A 180 4.14 -0.32 18.00
N THR A 181 4.75 -0.72 16.88
CA THR A 181 5.73 0.07 16.13
C THR A 181 5.13 1.22 15.34
N LEU A 182 3.80 1.28 15.18
CA LEU A 182 3.11 2.27 14.37
C LEU A 182 3.27 3.68 14.98
N THR A 183 3.86 4.59 14.22
CA THR A 183 4.13 5.97 14.66
C THR A 183 3.62 7.01 13.67
N HIS A 184 3.31 6.62 12.43
CA HIS A 184 2.81 7.53 11.41
C HIS A 184 1.55 6.96 10.77
N ILE A 185 0.46 7.73 10.85
CA ILE A 185 -0.81 7.42 10.23
C ILE A 185 -1.18 8.57 9.31
N SER A 186 -1.43 8.26 8.04
CA SER A 186 -1.86 9.22 7.03
C SER A 186 -3.08 8.70 6.30
N ILE A 187 -4.16 9.47 6.28
CA ILE A 187 -5.40 9.12 5.60
C ILE A 187 -5.75 10.27 4.65
N GLU A 188 -5.77 10.00 3.34
CA GLU A 188 -6.09 11.02 2.34
C GLU A 188 -7.58 11.35 2.33
N ASN A 189 -8.43 10.33 2.33
CA ASN A 189 -9.88 10.41 2.36
C ASN A 189 -10.44 9.54 3.50
N CYS A 190 -10.77 10.17 4.63
CA CYS A 190 -11.24 9.49 5.83
C CYS A 190 -12.77 9.47 5.84
N VAL A 191 -13.36 8.37 5.40
CA VAL A 191 -14.82 8.15 5.32
C VAL A 191 -15.35 7.45 6.59
N LEU A 192 -14.50 7.30 7.61
CA LEU A 192 -14.88 6.73 8.89
C LEU A 192 -15.87 7.64 9.62
N PRO A 193 -16.99 7.11 10.15
CA PRO A 193 -17.73 7.79 11.20
C PRO A 193 -16.78 8.15 12.35
N PHE A 194 -16.94 9.33 12.96
CA PHE A 194 -15.98 9.80 13.95
C PHE A 194 -15.81 8.83 15.14
N ASP A 195 -16.87 8.15 15.56
CA ASP A 195 -16.82 7.17 16.66
C ASP A 195 -15.93 5.97 16.32
N GLU A 196 -15.99 5.49 15.07
CA GLU A 196 -15.12 4.42 14.58
C GLU A 196 -13.67 4.89 14.45
N PHE A 197 -13.47 6.14 14.02
CA PHE A 197 -12.14 6.75 14.00
C PHE A 197 -11.54 6.86 15.41
N GLU A 198 -12.33 7.28 16.40
CA GLU A 198 -11.91 7.35 17.80
C GLU A 198 -11.51 5.96 18.32
N LEU A 199 -12.32 4.94 18.03
CA LEU A 199 -11.99 3.54 18.34
C LEU A 199 -10.70 3.08 17.66
N PHE A 200 -10.50 3.41 16.39
CA PHE A 200 -9.28 3.09 15.65
C PHE A 200 -8.04 3.73 16.27
N ILE A 201 -8.10 5.04 16.58
CA ILE A 201 -6.98 5.78 17.19
C ILE A 201 -6.69 5.29 18.61
N SER A 202 -7.70 4.85 19.36
CA SER A 202 -7.50 4.28 20.71
C SER A 202 -6.60 3.03 20.73
N LYS A 203 -6.37 2.40 19.56
CA LYS A 203 -5.50 1.21 19.44
C LYS A 203 -4.05 1.55 19.11
N VAL A 204 -3.73 2.83 18.89
CA VAL A 204 -2.35 3.28 18.64
C VAL A 204 -1.60 3.38 19.97
N ASP A 205 -0.33 2.96 19.99
CA ASP A 205 0.51 3.02 21.18
C ASP A 205 0.82 4.47 21.59
N SER A 206 0.17 4.93 22.66
CA SER A 206 0.24 6.31 23.17
C SER A 206 1.61 6.72 23.71
N GLN A 207 2.49 5.76 24.01
CA GLN A 207 3.83 6.04 24.56
C GLN A 207 4.82 6.51 23.48
N LYS A 208 4.47 6.37 22.20
CA LYS A 208 5.37 6.72 21.10
C LYS A 208 5.10 8.10 20.56
N ARG A 209 6.16 8.71 20.04
CA ARG A 209 6.08 9.96 19.27
C ARG A 209 5.35 9.70 17.96
N GLN A 210 4.24 10.40 17.73
CA GLN A 210 3.29 10.10 16.66
C GLN A 210 3.13 11.23 15.63
N VAL A 211 2.77 10.86 14.41
CA VAL A 211 2.29 11.73 13.34
C VAL A 211 0.90 11.27 12.89
N LEU A 212 -0.05 12.19 12.88
CA LEU A 212 -1.39 11.96 12.36
C LEU A 212 -1.68 12.96 11.24
N ARG A 213 -2.09 12.47 10.07
CA ARG A 213 -2.51 13.29 8.94
C ARG A 213 -3.84 12.85 8.40
N ILE A 214 -4.77 13.79 8.24
CA ILE A 214 -6.08 13.57 7.64
C ILE A 214 -6.31 14.70 6.64
N TYR A 215 -6.38 14.38 5.34
CA TYR A 215 -6.46 15.41 4.29
C TYR A 215 -7.87 15.71 3.80
N ARG A 216 -8.79 14.76 3.90
CA ARG A 216 -10.20 14.93 3.55
C ARG A 216 -10.99 14.09 4.53
N ALA A 217 -11.37 14.67 5.66
CA ALA A 217 -12.38 14.06 6.50
C ALA A 217 -13.72 13.99 5.75
N ALA A 218 -14.52 12.96 6.04
CA ALA A 218 -15.86 12.76 5.52
C ALA A 218 -16.71 14.02 5.68
N GLN A 219 -17.86 14.08 4.99
CA GLN A 219 -18.89 15.10 5.21
C GLN A 219 -19.49 15.10 6.63
N ASP A 220 -19.01 14.21 7.51
CA ASP A 220 -19.41 14.17 8.90
C ASP A 220 -18.89 15.41 9.64
N VAL A 221 -19.81 16.37 9.84
CA VAL A 221 -19.58 17.61 10.58
C VAL A 221 -19.03 17.39 11.99
N ILE A 222 -19.15 16.18 12.54
CA ILE A 222 -18.57 15.81 13.84
C ILE A 222 -17.04 15.91 13.81
N TYR A 223 -16.38 15.75 12.64
CA TYR A 223 -14.94 15.99 12.51
C TYR A 223 -14.52 17.44 12.77
N LEU A 224 -15.45 18.39 12.77
CA LEU A 224 -15.21 19.79 13.13
C LEU A 224 -15.37 20.05 14.63
N ASN A 225 -15.75 19.05 15.43
CA ASN A 225 -15.89 19.19 16.88
C ASN A 225 -14.51 19.21 17.58
N ALA A 226 -14.05 20.43 17.89
CA ALA A 226 -12.76 20.65 18.56
C ALA A 226 -12.64 19.94 19.93
N GLN A 227 -13.73 19.84 20.69
CA GLN A 227 -13.70 19.19 22.01
C GLN A 227 -13.47 17.68 21.89
N ARG A 228 -14.05 17.05 20.86
CA ARG A 228 -13.80 15.63 20.58
C ARG A 228 -12.35 15.39 20.17
N TRP A 229 -11.81 16.23 19.30
CA TRP A 229 -10.39 16.18 18.94
C TRP A 229 -9.49 16.34 20.17
N GLN A 230 -9.74 17.34 21.01
CA GLN A 230 -8.98 17.55 22.24
C GLN A 230 -8.97 16.30 23.14
N ARG A 231 -10.12 15.64 23.29
CA ARG A 231 -10.24 14.39 24.06
C ARG A 231 -9.40 13.26 23.45
N ILE A 232 -9.50 13.03 22.13
CA ILE A 232 -8.74 11.98 21.43
C ILE A 232 -7.24 12.22 21.59
N LEU A 233 -6.80 13.44 21.32
CA LEU A 233 -5.38 13.78 21.35
C LEU A 233 -4.81 13.65 22.77
N SER A 234 -5.53 14.13 23.78
CA SER A 234 -5.10 14.05 25.17
C SER A 234 -5.05 12.61 25.69
N ASN A 235 -6.03 11.78 25.32
CA ASN A 235 -6.17 10.43 25.88
C ASN A 235 -5.34 9.37 25.13
N TYR A 236 -5.27 9.46 23.79
CA TYR A 236 -4.72 8.39 22.96
C TYR A 236 -3.43 8.78 22.24
N MET A 237 -3.17 10.07 22.05
CA MET A 237 -2.00 10.57 21.32
C MET A 237 -1.26 11.69 22.07
N PRO A 238 -0.93 11.52 23.38
CA PRO A 238 -0.32 12.59 24.18
C PRO A 238 1.07 13.01 23.67
N ASN A 239 1.74 12.13 22.91
CA ASN A 239 3.04 12.38 22.29
C ASN A 239 2.93 12.73 20.79
N LEU A 240 1.77 13.21 20.33
CA LEU A 240 1.57 13.69 18.98
C LEU A 240 2.39 14.96 18.75
N TYR A 241 3.36 14.91 17.85
CA TYR A 241 4.20 16.07 17.56
C TYR A 241 3.86 16.74 16.22
N LYS A 242 3.06 16.06 15.39
CA LYS A 242 2.59 16.60 14.11
C LYS A 242 1.18 16.13 13.83
N PHE A 243 0.30 17.11 13.69
CA PHE A 243 -1.10 16.94 13.32
C PHE A 243 -1.37 17.79 12.08
N ASP A 244 -1.70 17.14 10.96
CA ASP A 244 -2.17 17.83 9.76
C ASP A 244 -3.64 17.45 9.55
N PHE A 245 -4.54 18.43 9.54
CA PHE A 245 -5.97 18.21 9.37
C PHE A 245 -6.52 19.15 8.31
N PHE A 246 -7.15 18.57 7.28
CA PHE A 246 -7.85 19.30 6.23
C PHE A 246 -9.26 18.72 6.10
N HIS A 247 -10.26 19.59 6.25
CA HIS A 247 -11.67 19.28 6.04
C HIS A 247 -12.13 19.94 4.75
N ARG A 248 -12.68 19.17 3.82
CA ARG A 248 -13.24 19.73 2.59
C ARG A 248 -14.70 20.09 2.86
N ASN A 249 -15.02 21.38 2.90
CA ASN A 249 -16.41 21.82 2.85
C ASN A 249 -16.93 21.57 1.43
N VAL A 250 -17.97 20.76 1.29
CA VAL A 250 -18.73 20.66 0.04
C VAL A 250 -19.72 21.82 0.03
N ILE A 251 -19.20 23.03 -0.10
CA ILE A 251 -19.95 24.21 -0.52
C ILE A 251 -19.08 24.77 -1.63
N ASP A 252 -19.31 24.28 -2.84
CA ASP A 252 -18.87 24.79 -4.16
C ASP A 252 -18.77 23.59 -5.11
N GLU A 253 -19.93 23.09 -5.54
CA GLU A 253 -20.20 22.53 -6.88
C GLU A 253 -21.72 22.61 -7.15
#